data_AF-A0A453RWH0-F1
#
_entry.id   AF-A0A453RWH0-F1
#
_cell.length_a   1.000
_cell.length_b   1.000
_cell.length_c   1.000
_cell.angle_alpha   90.00
_cell.angle_beta   90.00
_cell.angle_gamma   90.00
#
_symmetry.space_group_name_H-M   'P 1'
#
loop_
_entity.id
_entity.type
_entity.pdbx_description
1 polymer ?
#
loop_
_entity_poly.entity_id
_entity_poly.type
_entity_poly.pdbx_seq_one_letter_code
_entity_poly.pdbx_strand_id
1 'polypeptide(L)'
;MVAGGDGTVGWVLGCLGELYVQNRGPVPPVAVIPLGTGNDLSRSFGWGASFPFSWKAAAKRSLYKAILGTVSCLDSWHIVVSMPEEGEEQELDLPHSLRHLGECTFYDDGTAEGELSETVCCFDGVFYNYFSIGMDAQVAYGFHQLRDEKPFLASGPLSNKS
;
A
#
# COMPACT_ATOMS: atom_id res chain seq x y z
N MET A 1 2.10 2.54 -17.99
CA MET A 1 2.03 1.15 -17.47
C MET A 1 3.10 0.99 -16.40
N VAL A 2 2.83 0.22 -15.34
CA VAL A 2 3.76 -0.05 -14.23
C VAL A 2 4.02 -1.54 -14.17
N ALA A 3 5.29 -1.94 -14.10
CA ALA A 3 5.70 -3.33 -14.01
C ALA A 3 6.31 -3.59 -12.64
N GLY A 4 5.68 -4.45 -11.85
CA GLY A 4 6.05 -4.67 -10.45
C GLY A 4 4.96 -5.42 -9.68
N GLY A 5 5.09 -5.44 -8.36
CA GLY A 5 4.04 -5.86 -7.43
C GLY A 5 3.22 -4.69 -6.87
N ASP A 6 2.35 -4.96 -5.90
CA ASP A 6 1.47 -3.95 -5.31
C ASP A 6 2.23 -2.73 -4.74
N GLY A 7 3.40 -2.94 -4.12
CA GLY A 7 4.22 -1.83 -3.59
C GLY A 7 4.72 -0.87 -4.68
N THR A 8 5.19 -1.39 -5.82
CA THR A 8 5.63 -0.56 -6.96
C THR A 8 4.47 0.19 -7.58
N VAL A 9 3.31 -0.47 -7.71
CA VAL A 9 2.09 0.17 -8.24
C VAL A 9 1.60 1.26 -7.28
N GLY A 10 1.57 0.99 -5.97
CA GLY A 10 1.19 1.94 -4.93
C GLY A 10 2.08 3.17 -4.89
N TRP A 11 3.41 3.00 -5.03
CA TRP A 11 4.34 4.13 -5.14
C TRP A 11 4.02 5.05 -6.32
N VAL A 12 3.80 4.48 -7.51
CA VAL A 12 3.43 5.27 -8.70
C VAL A 12 2.08 5.97 -8.50
N LEU A 13 1.09 5.29 -7.95
CA LEU A 13 -0.22 5.89 -7.65
C LEU A 13 -0.09 7.03 -6.63
N GLY A 14 0.76 6.89 -5.62
CA GLY A 14 1.10 7.94 -4.66
C GLY A 14 1.67 9.19 -5.34
N CYS A 15 2.67 9.02 -6.22
CA CYS A 15 3.21 10.13 -7.00
C CYS A 15 2.16 10.82 -7.88
N LEU A 16 1.26 10.04 -8.51
CA LEU A 16 0.16 10.60 -9.29
C LEU A 16 -0.86 11.36 -8.42
N GLY A 17 -1.13 10.87 -7.21
CA GLY A 17 -1.97 11.54 -6.22
C GLY A 17 -1.39 12.88 -5.79
N GLU A 18 -0.08 12.96 -5.52
CA GLU A 18 0.60 14.21 -5.19
C GLU A 18 0.51 15.25 -6.33
N LEU A 19 0.70 14.80 -7.58
CA LEU A 19 0.53 15.67 -8.75
C LEU A 19 -0.92 16.17 -8.90
N TYR A 20 -1.90 15.30 -8.62
CA TYR A 20 -3.31 15.65 -8.65
C TYR A 20 -3.64 16.74 -7.61
N VAL A 21 -3.15 16.60 -6.38
CA VAL A 21 -3.33 17.62 -5.31
C VAL A 21 -2.67 18.94 -5.70
N GLN A 22 -1.55 18.91 -6.42
CA GLN A 22 -0.91 20.10 -7.00
C GLN A 22 -1.63 20.67 -8.22
N ASN A 23 -2.84 20.20 -8.52
CA ASN A 23 -3.66 20.61 -9.65
C ASN A 23 -2.99 20.39 -11.02
N ARG A 24 -2.11 19.39 -11.13
CA ARG A 24 -1.42 19.01 -12.38
C ARG A 24 -2.20 17.90 -13.09
N GLY A 25 -3.16 18.30 -13.92
CA GLY A 25 -4.00 17.38 -14.70
C GLY A 25 -3.65 17.32 -16.20
N PRO A 26 -4.17 16.30 -16.92
CA PRO A 26 -4.96 15.18 -16.41
C PRO A 26 -4.08 14.06 -15.80
N VAL A 27 -4.58 13.39 -14.77
CA VAL A 27 -3.91 12.21 -14.18
C VAL A 27 -4.05 11.03 -15.15
N PRO A 28 -2.95 10.45 -15.64
CA PRO A 28 -3.01 9.36 -16.61
C PRO A 28 -3.53 8.06 -15.97
N PRO A 29 -4.34 7.26 -16.67
CA PRO A 29 -4.71 5.92 -16.22
C PRO A 29 -3.48 5.01 -16.05
N VAL A 30 -3.51 4.19 -15.01
CA VAL A 30 -2.43 3.24 -14.69
C VAL A 30 -2.84 1.82 -15.07
N ALA A 31 -1.98 1.16 -15.82
CA ALA A 31 -2.11 -0.26 -16.19
C ALA A 31 -0.96 -1.06 -15.58
N VAL A 32 -1.25 -2.26 -15.08
CA VAL A 32 -0.32 -3.07 -14.28
C VAL A 32 0.24 -4.25 -15.09
N ILE A 33 1.54 -4.49 -14.96
CA ILE A 33 2.21 -5.73 -15.39
C ILE A 33 2.63 -6.48 -14.10
N PRO A 34 1.98 -7.61 -13.77
CA PRO A 34 2.17 -8.31 -12.50
C PRO A 34 3.50 -9.06 -12.44
N LEU A 35 4.54 -8.40 -11.96
CA LEU A 35 5.89 -8.96 -11.77
C LEU A 35 6.22 -9.26 -10.29
N GLY A 36 5.33 -8.89 -9.37
CA GLY A 36 5.49 -9.15 -7.93
C GLY A 36 5.01 -10.53 -7.49
N THR A 37 5.15 -10.78 -6.19
CA THR A 37 4.61 -11.97 -5.50
C THR A 37 3.18 -11.74 -4.98
N GLY A 38 2.91 -10.53 -4.44
CA GLY A 38 1.58 -9.97 -4.21
C GLY A 38 1.22 -9.05 -5.38
N ASN A 39 0.21 -9.44 -6.15
CA ASN A 39 -0.28 -8.72 -7.34
C ASN A 39 -1.79 -8.53 -7.22
N ASP A 40 -2.27 -8.11 -6.05
CA ASP A 40 -3.69 -8.04 -5.73
C ASP A 40 -4.40 -6.96 -6.54
N LEU A 41 -3.79 -5.79 -6.74
CA LEU A 41 -4.29 -4.76 -7.67
C LEU A 41 -4.39 -5.32 -9.09
N SER A 42 -3.38 -6.06 -9.54
CA SER A 42 -3.42 -6.68 -10.87
C SER A 42 -4.58 -7.67 -11.01
N ARG A 43 -4.87 -8.46 -9.98
CA ARG A 43 -6.00 -9.40 -9.98
C ARG A 43 -7.34 -8.67 -9.98
N SER A 44 -7.50 -7.68 -9.10
CA SER A 44 -8.73 -6.88 -8.96
C SER A 44 -9.10 -6.14 -10.25
N PHE A 45 -8.11 -5.65 -11.00
CA PHE A 45 -8.32 -4.97 -12.29
C PHE A 45 -8.14 -5.90 -13.51
N GLY A 46 -8.08 -7.21 -13.28
CA GLY A 46 -8.06 -8.25 -14.32
C GLY A 46 -6.80 -8.29 -15.18
N TRP A 47 -5.68 -7.71 -14.74
CA TRP A 47 -4.37 -7.76 -15.43
C TRP A 47 -3.66 -9.10 -15.23
N GLY A 48 -4.13 -9.92 -14.30
CA GLY A 48 -3.70 -11.30 -14.08
C GLY A 48 -2.88 -11.45 -12.80
N ALA A 49 -2.63 -12.71 -12.41
CA ALA A 49 -1.93 -13.02 -11.15
C ALA A 49 -0.40 -12.97 -11.27
N SER A 50 0.16 -13.15 -12.46
CA SER A 50 1.59 -13.12 -12.75
C SER A 50 1.84 -12.91 -14.24
N PHE A 51 3.05 -12.45 -14.58
CA PHE A 51 3.43 -12.26 -15.98
C PHE A 51 3.95 -13.56 -16.59
N PRO A 52 3.36 -14.04 -17.71
CA PRO A 52 3.76 -15.30 -18.33
C PRO A 52 5.21 -15.32 -18.85
N PHE A 53 5.86 -16.49 -18.79
CA PHE A 53 7.19 -16.73 -19.38
C PHE A 53 7.27 -16.44 -20.89
N SER A 54 6.15 -16.53 -21.62
CA SER A 54 6.04 -16.12 -23.02
C SER A 54 5.98 -14.59 -23.18
N TRP A 55 7.04 -13.92 -22.70
CA TRP A 55 7.07 -12.48 -22.45
C TRP A 55 6.68 -11.61 -23.66
N LYS A 56 7.10 -12.00 -24.88
CA LYS A 56 6.75 -11.24 -26.10
C LYS A 56 5.24 -11.21 -26.36
N ALA A 57 4.59 -12.38 -26.24
CA ALA A 57 3.16 -12.49 -26.45
C ALA A 57 2.38 -11.86 -25.30
N ALA A 58 2.86 -12.04 -24.06
CA ALA A 58 2.29 -11.42 -22.87
C ALA A 58 2.36 -9.88 -22.94
N ALA A 59 3.51 -9.31 -23.25
CA ALA A 59 3.69 -7.86 -23.39
C ALA A 59 2.77 -7.28 -24.47
N LYS A 60 2.67 -7.94 -25.63
CA LYS A 60 1.72 -7.55 -26.68
C LYS A 60 0.28 -7.53 -26.17
N ARG A 61 -0.16 -8.59 -25.48
CA ARG A 61 -1.52 -8.66 -24.90
C ARG A 61 -1.76 -7.56 -23.87
N SER A 62 -0.80 -7.29 -22.97
CA SER A 62 -0.90 -6.23 -21.98
C SER A 62 -0.99 -4.85 -22.63
N LEU A 63 -0.21 -4.60 -23.69
CA LEU A 63 -0.28 -3.35 -24.46
C LEU A 63 -1.65 -3.20 -25.15
N TYR A 64 -2.14 -4.25 -25.82
CA TYR A 64 -3.48 -4.23 -26.42
C TYR A 64 -4.57 -3.96 -25.38
N LYS A 65 -4.48 -4.60 -24.21
CA LYS A 65 -5.40 -4.34 -23.10
C LYS A 65 -5.30 -2.91 -22.57
N ALA A 66 -4.11 -2.31 -22.51
CA ALA A 66 -3.94 -0.93 -22.07
C ALA A 66 -4.48 0.10 -23.08
N ILE A 67 -4.44 -0.22 -24.38
CA ILE A 67 -4.92 0.65 -25.46
C ILE A 67 -6.44 0.55 -25.60
N LEU A 68 -6.99 -0.67 -25.56
CA LEU A 68 -8.40 -0.95 -25.89
C LEU A 68 -9.28 -1.15 -24.65
N GLY A 69 -8.68 -1.31 -23.47
CA GLY A 69 -9.38 -1.57 -22.22
C GLY A 69 -10.12 -0.35 -21.71
N THR A 70 -11.16 -0.60 -20.91
CA THR A 70 -11.87 0.44 -20.16
C THR A 70 -11.06 0.86 -18.95
N VAL A 71 -11.12 2.16 -18.63
CA VAL A 71 -10.59 2.68 -17.38
C VAL A 71 -11.59 2.39 -16.26
N SER A 72 -11.09 1.87 -15.14
CA SER A 72 -11.87 1.68 -13.93
C SER A 72 -11.35 2.63 -12.86
N CYS A 73 -12.27 3.16 -12.03
CA CYS A 73 -11.90 3.94 -10.86
C CYS A 73 -11.27 3.05 -9.78
N LEU A 74 -10.34 3.62 -9.03
CA LEU A 74 -9.71 3.01 -7.87
C LEU A 74 -9.88 3.97 -6.69
N ASP A 75 -10.42 3.47 -5.59
CA ASP A 75 -10.49 4.23 -4.35
C ASP A 75 -9.11 4.28 -3.68
N SER A 76 -8.84 5.42 -3.05
CA SER A 76 -7.59 5.70 -2.35
C SER A 76 -7.92 6.02 -0.91
N TRP A 77 -7.47 5.20 0.03
CA TRP A 77 -7.77 5.37 1.44
C TRP A 77 -6.64 6.11 2.14
N HIS A 78 -6.92 7.33 2.61
CA HIS A 78 -6.02 8.06 3.48
C HIS A 78 -6.28 7.64 4.92
N ILE A 79 -5.26 7.09 5.57
CA ILE A 79 -5.34 6.55 6.93
C ILE A 79 -4.44 7.40 7.81
N VAL A 80 -4.98 7.81 8.97
CA VAL A 80 -4.24 8.50 10.03
C VAL A 80 -4.27 7.61 11.27
N VAL A 81 -3.10 7.36 11.84
CA VAL A 81 -2.91 6.57 13.06
C VAL A 81 -2.32 7.48 14.13
N SER A 82 -2.99 7.57 15.27
CA SER A 82 -2.54 8.32 16.45
C SER A 82 -2.14 7.34 17.54
N MET A 83 -0.97 7.54 18.15
CA MET A 83 -0.46 6.73 19.25
C MET A 83 -0.04 7.63 20.42
N PRO A 84 -0.32 7.23 21.67
CA PRO A 84 0.15 7.97 22.83
C PRO A 84 1.68 8.00 22.85
N GLU A 85 2.26 9.11 23.29
CA GLU A 85 3.68 9.21 23.59
C GLU A 85 4.01 8.31 24.80
N GLU A 86 4.36 7.05 24.58
CA GLU A 86 5.00 6.24 25.61
C GLU A 86 6.48 6.65 25.70
N GLY A 87 6.96 6.91 26.91
CA GLY A 87 8.22 7.63 27.22
C GLY A 87 9.55 7.01 26.79
N GLU A 88 9.58 6.22 25.72
CA GLU A 88 10.81 5.85 25.00
C GLU A 88 10.59 6.08 23.50
N GLU A 89 11.40 6.97 22.90
CA GLU A 89 11.54 7.11 21.44
C GLU A 89 12.09 5.79 20.85
N GLN A 90 11.25 4.78 20.69
CA GLN A 90 11.60 3.66 19.83
C GLN A 90 11.58 4.15 18.39
N GLU A 91 12.73 4.06 17.72
CA GLU A 91 12.84 4.31 16.29
C GLU A 91 11.96 3.29 15.56
N LEU A 92 10.72 3.69 15.24
CA LEU A 92 9.77 2.85 14.55
C LEU A 92 10.22 2.72 13.09
N ASP A 93 10.54 1.51 12.65
CA ASP A 93 10.74 1.22 11.23
C ASP A 93 9.39 1.22 10.52
N LEU A 94 9.02 2.40 10.01
CA LEU A 94 7.74 2.61 9.34
C LEU A 94 7.77 1.96 7.96
N PRO A 95 6.70 1.22 7.57
CA PRO A 95 6.58 0.77 6.20
C PRO A 95 6.51 1.97 5.26
N HIS A 96 7.00 1.82 4.03
CA HIS A 96 7.02 2.91 3.02
C HIS A 96 5.65 3.55 2.72
N SER A 97 4.55 2.89 3.10
CA SER A 97 3.19 3.41 2.94
C SER A 97 2.80 4.42 4.01
N LEU A 98 3.52 4.49 5.14
CA LEU A 98 3.26 5.40 6.26
C LEU A 98 4.40 6.41 6.41
N ARG A 99 4.06 7.65 6.79
CA ARG A 99 5.01 8.71 7.11
C ARG A 99 4.65 9.34 8.46
N HIS A 100 5.64 9.89 9.15
CA HIS A 100 5.42 10.64 10.39
C HIS A 100 4.83 12.01 10.07
N LEU A 101 3.67 12.32 10.65
CA LEU A 101 2.97 13.60 10.48
C LEU A 101 3.41 14.63 11.54
N GLY A 102 3.98 14.18 12.66
CA GLY A 102 4.35 15.00 13.81
C GLY A 102 3.48 14.75 15.04
N GLU A 103 3.71 15.52 16.10
CA GLU A 103 2.87 15.57 17.29
C GLU A 103 1.59 16.36 17.00
N CYS A 104 0.44 15.82 17.40
CA CYS A 104 -0.85 16.53 17.35
C CYS A 104 -1.38 16.73 18.77
N THR A 105 -2.11 17.81 19.00
CA THR A 105 -2.90 18.01 20.22
C THR A 105 -4.36 17.76 19.88
N PHE A 106 -5.02 16.84 20.58
CA PHE A 106 -6.47 16.69 20.43
C PHE A 106 -7.15 17.89 21.11
N TYR A 107 -7.98 18.61 20.36
CA TYR A 107 -8.98 19.48 20.96
C TYR A 107 -10.16 18.60 21.36
N ASP A 108 -10.41 18.48 22.66
CA ASP A 108 -11.67 17.99 23.20
C ASP A 108 -12.82 18.76 22.54
N ASP A 109 -13.86 18.05 22.07
CA ASP A 109 -15.07 18.61 21.44
C ASP A 109 -15.98 19.30 22.48
N GLY A 110 -15.38 20.15 23.32
CA GLY A 110 -16.05 21.14 24.14
C GLY A 110 -16.95 20.61 25.26
N THR A 111 -16.76 19.40 25.78
CA THR A 111 -17.63 18.87 26.85
C THR A 111 -16.96 18.10 27.99
N ALA A 112 -15.78 18.50 28.47
CA ALA A 112 -15.48 18.45 29.91
C ALA A 112 -14.25 19.28 30.29
N GLU A 113 -14.40 20.17 31.28
CA GLU A 113 -13.26 20.77 31.96
C GLU A 113 -12.55 19.70 32.82
N GLY A 114 -11.38 19.25 32.37
CA GLY A 114 -10.56 18.27 33.10
C GLY A 114 -9.24 17.91 32.41
N GLU A 115 -8.17 18.54 32.90
CA GLU A 115 -6.72 18.23 32.88
C GLU A 115 -6.05 17.34 31.79
N LEU A 116 -4.95 17.92 31.27
CA LEU A 116 -3.80 17.39 30.50
C LEU A 116 -4.05 17.02 29.02
N SER A 117 -3.44 17.81 28.12
CA SER A 117 -3.28 17.45 26.72
C SER A 117 -2.29 16.28 26.62
N GLU A 118 -2.79 15.09 26.35
CA GLU A 118 -1.92 13.99 25.94
C GLU A 118 -1.35 14.32 24.56
N THR A 119 -0.04 14.55 24.50
CA THR A 119 0.69 14.61 23.23
C THR A 119 0.58 13.24 22.57
N VAL A 120 0.18 13.20 21.31
CA VAL A 120 0.09 11.98 20.51
C VAL A 120 0.92 12.10 19.25
N CYS A 121 1.70 11.06 18.98
CA CYS A 121 2.40 10.90 17.71
C CYS A 121 1.42 10.47 16.64
N CYS A 122 1.43 11.16 15.50
CA CYS A 122 0.53 10.89 14.38
C CYS A 122 1.32 10.43 13.15
N PHE A 123 0.78 9.41 12.48
CA PHE A 123 1.31 8.85 11.25
C PHE A 123 0.21 8.83 10.20
N ASP A 124 0.55 9.08 8.95
CA ASP A 124 -0.43 9.01 7.87
C ASP A 124 0.10 8.28 6.64
N GLY A 125 -0.83 7.79 5.82
CA GLY A 125 -0.48 7.06 4.61
C GLY A 125 -1.65 6.81 3.70
N VAL A 126 -1.33 6.40 2.47
CA VAL A 126 -2.33 6.09 1.44
C VAL A 126 -2.28 4.61 1.09
N PHE A 127 -3.44 3.97 1.13
CA PHE A 127 -3.61 2.54 0.90
C PHE A 127 -4.63 2.29 -0.22
N TYR A 128 -4.39 1.24 -1.01
CA TYR A 128 -5.21 0.87 -2.18
C TYR A 128 -5.82 -0.53 -2.11
N ASN A 129 -5.37 -1.37 -1.16
CA ASN A 129 -5.78 -2.77 -1.06
C ASN A 129 -6.40 -3.08 0.30
N TYR A 130 -5.60 -3.02 1.37
CA TYR A 130 -6.02 -3.33 2.72
C TYR A 130 -5.15 -2.60 3.74
N PHE A 131 -5.71 -2.45 4.94
CA PHE A 131 -5.04 -2.02 6.15
C PHE A 131 -5.61 -2.87 7.29
N SER A 132 -4.76 -3.43 8.15
CA SER A 132 -5.20 -4.27 9.25
C SER A 132 -4.43 -3.98 10.53
N ILE A 133 -5.08 -4.25 11.66
CA ILE A 133 -4.55 -4.10 13.03
C ILE A 133 -4.89 -5.34 13.85
N GLY A 134 -4.16 -5.58 14.94
CA GLY A 134 -4.40 -6.71 15.84
C GLY A 134 -3.93 -8.05 15.28
N MET A 135 -4.70 -9.11 15.51
CA MET A 135 -4.27 -10.49 15.26
C MET A 135 -3.97 -10.78 13.78
N ASP A 136 -4.76 -10.25 12.86
CA ASP A 136 -4.53 -10.39 11.42
C ASP A 136 -3.18 -9.80 11.00
N ALA A 137 -2.90 -8.57 11.45
CA ALA A 137 -1.64 -7.90 11.20
C ALA A 137 -0.45 -8.67 11.81
N GLN A 138 -0.61 -9.24 13.00
CA GLN A 138 0.43 -10.04 13.66
C GLN A 138 0.76 -11.31 12.86
N VAL A 139 -0.25 -11.99 12.32
CA VAL A 139 -0.05 -13.18 11.48
C VAL A 139 0.63 -12.80 10.17
N ALA A 140 0.18 -11.74 9.50
CA ALA A 140 0.78 -11.25 8.26
C ALA A 140 2.25 -10.82 8.47
N TYR A 141 2.55 -10.17 9.60
CA TYR A 141 3.91 -9.78 9.98
C TYR A 141 4.81 -10.99 10.24
N GLY A 142 4.33 -12.00 10.97
CA GLY A 142 5.08 -13.25 11.16
C GLY A 142 5.40 -13.94 9.84
N PHE A 143 4.46 -13.93 8.89
CA PHE A 143 4.69 -14.46 7.55
C PHE A 143 5.76 -13.66 6.77
N HIS A 144 5.76 -12.33 6.91
CA HIS A 144 6.77 -11.46 6.31
C HIS A 144 8.19 -11.76 6.86
N GLN A 145 8.34 -11.83 8.18
CA GLN A 145 9.62 -12.19 8.81
C GLN A 145 10.12 -13.56 8.35
N LEU A 146 9.24 -14.57 8.29
CA LEU A 146 9.59 -15.90 7.80
C LEU A 146 10.11 -15.88 6.36
N ARG A 147 9.55 -15.02 5.51
CA ARG A 147 10.01 -14.86 4.12
C ARG A 147 11.40 -14.23 4.06
N ASP A 148 11.67 -13.26 4.91
CA ASP A 148 12.95 -12.56 4.91
C ASP A 148 14.08 -13.43 5.51
N GLU A 149 13.77 -14.20 6.55
CA GLU A 149 14.70 -15.18 7.14
C GLU A 149 14.93 -16.41 6.26
N LYS A 150 13.88 -16.89 5.57
CA LYS A 150 13.91 -18.11 4.77
C LYS A 150 13.29 -17.89 3.39
N PRO A 151 13.95 -17.12 2.50
CA PRO A 151 13.42 -16.79 1.18
C PRO A 151 13.15 -18.01 0.30
N PHE A 152 13.84 -19.13 0.55
CA PHE A 152 13.62 -20.39 -0.17
C PHE A 152 12.25 -21.04 0.11
N LEU A 153 11.66 -20.82 1.29
CA LEU A 153 10.33 -21.35 1.66
C LEU A 153 9.19 -20.54 1.05
N ALA A 154 9.42 -19.26 0.75
CA ALA A 154 8.45 -18.33 0.18
C ALA A 154 8.67 -18.08 -1.34
N SER A 155 9.31 -19.04 -2.02
CA SER A 155 9.77 -18.91 -3.41
C SER A 155 8.65 -19.00 -4.47
N GLY A 156 7.41 -19.28 -4.09
CA GLY A 156 6.29 -19.22 -5.04
C GLY A 156 4.89 -19.42 -4.42
N PRO A 157 3.82 -19.10 -5.18
CA PRO A 157 2.43 -19.22 -4.72
C PRO A 157 2.00 -20.63 -4.28
N LEU A 158 2.70 -21.66 -4.78
CA LEU A 158 2.46 -23.07 -4.39
C LEU A 158 3.05 -23.39 -3.02
N SER A 159 4.20 -22.81 -2.67
CA SER A 159 4.82 -22.95 -1.35
C SER A 159 4.09 -22.13 -0.29
N ASN A 160 3.40 -21.05 -0.70
CA ASN A 160 2.61 -20.18 0.18
C ASN A 160 1.22 -20.73 0.58
N LYS A 161 0.83 -21.93 0.13
CA LYS A 161 -0.51 -22.51 0.33
C LYS A 161 -0.56 -23.76 1.22
N SER A 162 0.56 -24.15 1.84
CA SER A 162 0.63 -25.28 2.77
C SER A 162 0.30 -24.89 4.20
#